data_AF-A0A376X574-F1
#
_entry.id   AF-A0A376X574-F1
#
_cell.length_a   1.000
_cell.length_b   1.000
_cell.length_c   1.000
_cell.angle_alpha   90.00
_cell.angle_beta   90.00
_cell.angle_gamma   90.00
#
_symmetry.space_group_name_H-M   'P 1'
#
loop_
_entity.id
_entity.type
_entity.pdbx_description
1 polymer ?
#
loop_
_entity_poly.entity_id
_entity_poly.type
_entity_poly.pdbx_seq_one_letter_code
_entity_poly.pdbx_strand_id
1 'polypeptide(L)'
;MERIIEQVLKNTDTRIHNDMRVNPAFLFAAMFWYPLLETAQKIAQESGLTYHDAFALAMNDVLDEACRSLAIPKRLTTLTRDIWQLQLRMSRRQGKRAWKLLEHPKFRAAYDLLALRAEVSVTLNCSVW
;
A
#
# COMPACT_ATOMS: atom_id res chain seq x y z
N MET A 1 7.55 -3.25 11.11
CA MET A 1 6.43 -2.30 11.01
C MET A 1 6.93 -0.85 11.00
N GLU A 2 7.74 -0.43 11.97
CA GLU A 2 8.15 0.98 12.16
C GLU A 2 8.97 1.59 10.99
N ARG A 3 9.89 0.82 10.40
CA ARG A 3 10.80 1.33 9.35
C ARG A 3 10.10 1.87 8.09
N ILE A 4 8.97 1.30 7.67
CA ILE A 4 8.25 1.81 6.48
C ILE A 4 7.60 3.17 6.77
N ILE A 5 7.15 3.36 8.01
CA ILE A 5 6.51 4.59 8.45
C ILE A 5 7.57 5.68 8.55
N GLU A 6 8.71 5.40 9.17
CA GLU A 6 9.84 6.33 9.20
C GLU A 6 10.29 6.73 7.79
N GLN A 7 10.45 5.76 6.90
CA GLN A 7 10.94 6.03 5.55
C GLN A 7 9.93 6.80 4.71
N VAL A 8 8.63 6.49 4.80
CA VAL A 8 7.61 7.27 4.07
C VAL A 8 7.50 8.70 4.59
N LEU A 9 7.67 8.91 5.90
CA LEU A 9 7.67 10.24 6.50
C LEU A 9 8.91 11.04 6.07
N LYS A 10 10.12 10.48 6.14
CA LYS A 10 11.35 11.11 5.62
C LYS A 10 11.24 11.50 4.15
N ASN A 11 10.71 10.59 3.33
CA ASN A 11 10.48 10.84 1.91
C ASN A 11 9.44 11.95 1.69
N THR A 12 8.39 11.98 2.52
CA THR A 12 7.37 13.03 2.47
C THR A 12 7.94 14.39 2.85
N ASP A 13 8.73 14.46 3.93
CA ASP A 13 9.39 15.68 4.38
C ASP A 13 10.32 16.21 3.29
N THR A 14 11.14 15.34 2.70
CA THR A 14 12.04 15.71 1.59
C THR A 14 11.26 16.23 0.39
N ARG A 15 10.07 15.69 0.11
CA ARG A 15 9.24 16.20 -0.99
C ARG A 15 8.66 17.57 -0.72
N ILE A 16 8.18 17.80 0.50
CA ILE A 16 7.64 19.10 0.91
C ILE A 16 8.73 20.17 0.87
N HIS A 17 9.93 19.87 1.38
CA HIS A 17 11.07 20.80 1.33
C HIS A 17 11.52 21.17 -0.08
N ASN A 18 11.25 20.30 -1.07
CA ASN A 18 11.57 20.52 -2.48
C ASN A 18 10.36 21.07 -3.28
N ASP A 19 9.33 21.61 -2.63
CA ASP A 19 8.10 22.13 -3.25
C ASP A 19 7.39 21.11 -4.18
N MET A 20 7.58 19.83 -3.95
CA MET A 20 6.94 18.77 -4.71
C MET A 20 5.57 18.44 -4.15
N ARG A 21 4.59 18.21 -5.05
CA ARG A 21 3.25 17.76 -4.64
C ARG A 21 3.30 16.38 -3.99
N VAL A 22 2.65 16.26 -2.85
CA VAL A 22 2.48 15.00 -2.11
C VAL A 22 1.03 14.51 -2.23
N ASN A 23 0.84 13.20 -2.37
CA ASN A 23 -0.48 12.58 -2.38
C ASN A 23 -0.84 12.07 -0.96
N PRO A 24 -1.83 12.66 -0.27
CA PRO A 24 -2.18 12.22 1.09
C PRO A 24 -2.69 10.77 1.15
N ALA A 25 -3.34 10.27 0.10
CA ALA A 25 -3.79 8.87 0.05
C ALA A 25 -2.62 7.88 0.00
N PHE A 26 -1.47 8.30 -0.51
CA PHE A 26 -0.26 7.47 -0.55
C PHE A 26 0.30 7.25 0.87
N LEU A 27 0.28 8.27 1.72
CA LEU A 27 0.74 8.15 3.10
C LEU A 27 -0.08 7.11 3.86
N PHE A 28 -1.41 7.18 3.79
CA PHE A 28 -2.29 6.17 4.38
C PHE A 28 -2.07 4.78 3.79
N ALA A 29 -1.91 4.69 2.47
CA ALA A 29 -1.65 3.40 1.81
C ALA A 29 -0.34 2.74 2.28
N ALA A 30 0.70 3.54 2.57
CA ALA A 30 1.97 3.05 3.08
C ALA A 30 1.89 2.67 4.57
N MET A 31 1.26 3.51 5.41
CA MET A 31 1.13 3.27 6.85
C MET A 31 0.33 2.00 7.15
N PHE A 32 -0.81 1.81 6.48
CA PHE A 32 -1.69 0.67 6.72
C PHE A 32 -1.33 -0.58 5.89
N TRP A 33 -0.21 -0.56 5.17
CA TRP A 33 0.19 -1.68 4.30
C TRP A 33 0.40 -2.99 5.08
N TYR A 34 1.12 -2.95 6.20
CA TYR A 34 1.35 -4.15 7.01
C TYR A 34 0.10 -4.61 7.78
N PRO A 35 -0.66 -3.72 8.46
CA PRO A 35 -1.95 -4.09 9.04
C PRO A 35 -2.90 -4.76 8.04
N LEU A 36 -2.95 -4.27 6.80
CA LEU A 36 -3.72 -4.88 5.72
C LEU A 36 -3.25 -6.30 5.40
N LEU A 37 -1.94 -6.52 5.25
CA LEU A 37 -1.39 -7.85 4.94
C LEU A 37 -1.67 -8.86 6.06
N GLU A 38 -1.47 -8.45 7.31
CA GLU A 38 -1.73 -9.30 8.48
C GLU A 38 -3.23 -9.68 8.56
N THR A 39 -4.12 -8.70 8.36
CA THR A 39 -5.57 -8.93 8.35
C THR A 39 -5.99 -9.83 7.18
N ALA A 40 -5.46 -9.60 5.98
CA ALA A 40 -5.75 -10.42 4.80
C ALA A 40 -5.28 -11.87 4.99
N GLN A 41 -4.09 -12.06 5.57
CA GLN A 41 -3.56 -13.39 5.85
C GLN A 41 -4.40 -14.12 6.89
N LYS A 42 -4.81 -13.42 7.96
CA LYS A 42 -5.70 -13.97 8.99
C LYS A 42 -7.03 -14.42 8.40
N ILE A 43 -7.70 -13.55 7.62
CA ILE A 43 -8.98 -13.88 6.97
C ILE A 43 -8.84 -15.07 6.01
N ALA A 44 -7.77 -15.11 5.22
CA ALA A 44 -7.53 -16.21 4.28
C ALA A 44 -7.36 -17.57 5.01
N GLN A 45 -6.67 -17.58 6.15
CA GLN A 45 -6.45 -18.78 6.95
C GLN A 45 -7.72 -19.23 7.71
N GLU A 46 -8.47 -18.28 8.27
CA GLU A 46 -9.63 -18.58 9.11
C GLU A 46 -10.89 -18.92 8.29
N SER A 47 -11.09 -18.26 7.15
CA SER A 47 -12.34 -18.37 6.37
C SER A 47 -12.25 -19.34 5.18
N GLY A 48 -11.05 -19.85 4.85
CA GLY A 48 -10.81 -20.68 3.67
C GLY A 48 -11.06 -19.97 2.33
N LEU A 49 -11.18 -18.64 2.33
CA LEU A 49 -11.40 -17.82 1.15
C LEU A 49 -10.12 -17.75 0.29
N THR A 50 -10.29 -17.44 -1.00
CA THR A 50 -9.12 -17.14 -1.84
C THR A 50 -8.40 -15.89 -1.31
N TYR A 51 -7.08 -15.83 -1.46
CA TYR A 51 -6.31 -14.66 -1.00
C TYR A 51 -6.78 -13.35 -1.63
N HIS A 52 -7.28 -13.39 -2.86
CA HIS A 52 -7.82 -12.21 -3.53
C HIS A 52 -9.07 -11.67 -2.83
N ASP A 53 -9.99 -12.55 -2.44
CA ASP A 53 -11.24 -12.16 -1.78
C ASP A 53 -10.99 -11.78 -0.32
N ALA A 54 -10.11 -12.52 0.37
CA ALA A 54 -9.66 -12.18 1.71
C ALA A 54 -8.98 -10.80 1.76
N PHE A 55 -8.17 -10.46 0.75
CA PHE A 55 -7.56 -9.14 0.65
C PHE A 55 -8.59 -8.04 0.42
N ALA A 56 -9.64 -8.30 -0.37
CA ALA A 56 -10.73 -7.35 -0.58
C ALA A 56 -11.51 -7.06 0.72
N LEU A 57 -11.75 -8.09 1.54
CA LEU A 57 -12.38 -7.93 2.86
C LEU A 57 -11.47 -7.17 3.82
N ALA A 58 -10.19 -7.55 3.90
CA ALA A 58 -9.22 -6.89 4.77
C ALA A 58 -9.06 -5.38 4.45
N MET A 59 -9.14 -4.99 3.17
CA MET A 59 -9.13 -3.57 2.78
C MET A 59 -10.33 -2.81 3.36
N ASN A 60 -11.50 -3.44 3.48
CA ASN A 60 -12.68 -2.83 4.09
C ASN A 60 -12.46 -2.71 5.60
N ASP A 61 -12.10 -3.80 6.27
CA ASP A 61 -11.95 -3.82 7.73
C ASP A 61 -10.92 -2.80 8.24
N VAL A 62 -9.73 -2.76 7.63
CA VAL A 62 -8.66 -1.84 8.03
C VAL A 62 -9.05 -0.39 7.78
N LEU A 63 -9.72 -0.09 6.67
CA LEU A 63 -10.15 1.27 6.38
C LEU A 63 -11.31 1.69 7.27
N ASP A 64 -12.24 0.80 7.58
CA ASP A 64 -13.38 1.10 8.45
C ASP A 64 -12.91 1.32 9.90
N GLU A 65 -11.94 0.53 10.36
CA GLU A 65 -11.27 0.76 11.65
C GLU A 65 -10.53 2.10 11.69
N ALA A 66 -9.74 2.41 10.65
CA ALA A 66 -9.07 3.70 10.54
C ALA A 66 -10.08 4.86 10.50
N CYS A 67 -11.21 4.70 9.81
CA CYS A 67 -12.28 5.70 9.72
C CYS A 67 -12.99 5.94 11.07
N ARG A 68 -13.05 4.93 11.95
CA ARG A 68 -13.59 5.09 13.31
C ARG A 68 -12.71 5.98 14.18
N SER A 69 -11.40 5.89 14.01
CA SER A 69 -10.41 6.66 14.80
C SER A 69 -10.14 8.04 14.19
N LEU A 70 -10.12 8.13 12.86
CA LEU A 70 -9.81 9.35 12.10
C LEU A 70 -10.87 9.53 11.02
N ALA A 71 -11.50 10.69 10.93
CA ALA A 71 -12.47 10.97 9.87
C ALA A 71 -11.77 11.10 8.49
N ILE A 72 -11.48 9.96 7.83
CA ILE A 72 -10.83 9.92 6.52
C ILE A 72 -11.89 10.14 5.43
N PRO A 73 -11.76 11.16 4.57
CA PRO A 73 -12.69 11.39 3.47
C PRO A 73 -12.78 10.20 2.51
N LYS A 74 -13.99 9.89 2.03
CA LYS A 74 -14.24 8.78 1.08
C LYS A 74 -13.37 8.85 -0.17
N ARG A 75 -13.01 10.06 -0.63
CA ARG A 75 -12.09 10.24 -1.77
C ARG A 75 -10.71 9.62 -1.49
N LEU A 76 -10.17 9.78 -0.28
CA LEU A 76 -8.84 9.25 0.06
C LEU A 76 -8.89 7.74 0.21
N THR A 77 -9.92 7.20 0.86
CA THR A 77 -10.06 5.74 1.03
C THR A 77 -10.20 5.02 -0.31
N THR A 78 -10.96 5.57 -1.27
CA THR A 78 -11.01 5.02 -2.64
C THR A 78 -9.64 5.02 -3.31
N LEU A 79 -8.90 6.12 -3.22
CA LEU A 79 -7.55 6.21 -3.80
C LEU A 79 -6.57 5.23 -3.16
N THR A 80 -6.68 5.02 -1.85
CA THR A 80 -5.86 4.05 -1.11
C THR A 80 -6.17 2.61 -1.54
N ARG A 81 -7.46 2.25 -1.70
CA ARG A 81 -7.86 0.94 -2.24
C ARG A 81 -7.27 0.70 -3.63
N ASP A 82 -7.32 1.69 -4.52
CA ASP A 82 -6.76 1.57 -5.87
C ASP A 82 -5.25 1.28 -5.83
N ILE A 83 -4.51 1.97 -4.95
CA ILE A 83 -3.07 1.76 -4.78
C ILE A 83 -2.78 0.32 -4.32
N TRP A 84 -3.55 -0.21 -3.38
CA TRP A 84 -3.37 -1.58 -2.88
C TRP A 84 -3.75 -2.65 -3.90
N GLN A 85 -4.86 -2.48 -4.63
CA GLN A 85 -5.25 -3.41 -5.68
C GLN A 85 -4.19 -3.52 -6.77
N LEU A 86 -3.53 -2.41 -7.11
CA LEU A 86 -2.42 -2.42 -8.05
C LEU A 86 -1.22 -3.23 -7.53
N GLN A 87 -0.98 -3.33 -6.23
CA GLN A 87 0.08 -4.18 -5.67
C GLN A 87 -0.13 -5.65 -6.03
N LEU A 88 -1.37 -6.15 -5.94
CA LEU A 88 -1.70 -7.53 -6.32
C LEU A 88 -1.50 -7.74 -7.83
N ARG A 89 -1.89 -6.77 -8.66
CA ARG A 89 -1.74 -6.84 -10.12
C ARG A 89 -0.29 -6.75 -10.57
N MET A 90 0.53 -5.93 -9.91
CA MET A 90 1.96 -5.77 -10.18
C MET A 90 2.78 -7.03 -9.94
N SER A 91 2.30 -7.95 -9.09
CA SER A 91 2.94 -9.26 -8.90
C SER A 91 2.91 -10.11 -10.19
N ARG A 92 1.89 -9.93 -11.04
CA ARG A 92 1.67 -10.71 -12.27
C ARG A 92 2.24 -9.97 -13.48
N ARG A 93 3.53 -10.17 -13.75
CA ARG A 93 4.34 -9.42 -14.73
C ARG A 93 4.10 -9.77 -16.22
N GLN A 94 3.09 -10.58 -16.57
CA GLN A 94 3.02 -11.19 -17.91
C GLN A 94 2.17 -10.41 -18.94
N GLY A 95 2.81 -10.10 -20.08
CA GLY A 95 2.17 -9.79 -21.36
C GLY A 95 1.51 -8.40 -21.49
N LYS A 96 0.50 -8.31 -22.38
CA LYS A 96 -0.25 -7.07 -22.69
C LYS A 96 -0.90 -6.39 -21.47
N ARG A 97 -1.02 -7.10 -20.34
CA ARG A 97 -1.56 -6.58 -19.07
C ARG A 97 -0.64 -5.57 -18.40
N ALA A 98 0.68 -5.63 -18.65
CA ALA A 98 1.65 -4.68 -18.13
C ALA A 98 1.42 -3.27 -18.70
N TRP A 99 1.11 -3.16 -20.00
CA TRP A 99 0.80 -1.88 -20.65
C TRP A 99 -0.46 -1.23 -20.06
N LYS A 100 -1.53 -2.00 -19.89
CA LYS A 100 -2.77 -1.52 -19.25
C LYS A 100 -2.55 -1.07 -17.80
N LEU A 101 -1.60 -1.70 -17.10
CA LEU A 101 -1.25 -1.33 -15.73
C LEU A 101 -0.50 0.02 -15.71
N LEU A 102 0.41 0.27 -16.66
CA LEU A 102 1.14 1.53 -16.82
C LEU A 102 0.21 2.72 -17.09
N GLU A 103 -0.87 2.50 -17.85
CA GLU A 103 -1.87 3.53 -18.16
C GLU A 103 -2.72 3.95 -16.95
N HIS A 104 -2.67 3.20 -15.83
CA HIS A 104 -3.51 3.50 -14.68
C HIS A 104 -3.08 4.82 -14.00
N PRO A 105 -4.00 5.75 -13.69
CA PRO A 105 -3.65 7.07 -13.12
C PRO A 105 -2.98 7.00 -11.74
N LYS A 106 -3.10 5.85 -11.06
CA LYS A 106 -2.48 5.57 -9.75
C LYS A 106 -1.28 4.63 -9.81
N PHE A 107 -0.83 4.28 -11.03
CA PHE A 107 0.34 3.44 -11.22
C PHE A 107 1.56 4.01 -10.51
N ARG A 108 1.81 5.33 -10.63
CA ARG A 108 2.97 5.97 -10.00
C ARG A 108 2.99 5.77 -8.48
N ALA A 109 1.88 6.04 -7.81
CA ALA A 109 1.76 5.86 -6.36
C ALA A 109 1.89 4.39 -5.96
N ALA A 110 1.33 3.46 -6.74
CA ALA A 110 1.51 2.04 -6.48
C ALA A 110 2.97 1.59 -6.70
N TYR A 111 3.65 2.11 -7.71
CA TYR A 111 5.07 1.84 -7.93
C TYR A 111 5.93 2.40 -6.79
N ASP A 112 5.68 3.64 -6.36
CA ASP A 112 6.42 4.27 -5.25
C ASP A 112 6.22 3.45 -3.94
N LEU A 113 5.03 2.87 -3.71
CA LEU A 113 4.77 1.99 -2.57
C LEU A 113 5.56 0.68 -2.70
N LEU A 114 5.63 0.10 -3.91
CA LEU A 114 6.42 -1.10 -4.16
C LEU A 114 7.92 -0.84 -3.94
N ALA A 115 8.43 0.30 -4.38
CA ALA A 115 9.81 0.71 -4.16
C ALA A 115 10.12 0.85 -2.67
N LEU A 116 9.25 1.52 -1.92
CA LEU A 116 9.38 1.67 -0.47
C LEU A 116 9.39 0.31 0.25
N ARG A 117 8.51 -0.62 -0.16
CA ARG A 117 8.46 -1.99 0.39
C ARG A 117 9.77 -2.74 0.11
N ALA A 118 10.31 -2.61 -1.10
CA ALA A 118 11.56 -3.25 -1.48
C ALA A 118 12.73 -2.69 -0.65
N GLU A 119 12.84 -1.37 -0.53
CA GLU A 119 13.87 -0.69 0.26
C GLU A 119 13.88 -1.17 1.71
N VAL A 120 12.73 -1.15 2.39
CA VAL A 120 12.60 -1.61 3.78
C VAL A 120 12.93 -3.09 3.91
N SER A 121 12.56 -3.92 2.94
CA SER A 121 12.89 -5.36 2.96
C SER A 121 14.39 -5.62 2.79
N VAL A 122 15.09 -4.82 1.98
CA VAL A 122 16.54 -4.96 1.76
C VAL A 122 17.35 -4.54 2.99
N THR A 123 16.93 -3.49 3.69
CA THR A 123 17.59 -3.05 4.94
C THR A 123 17.50 -4.11 6.05
N LEU A 124 16.46 -4.95 6.06
CA LEU A 124 16.36 -6.09 7.00
C LEU A 124 17.38 -7.19 6.69
N ASN A 125 17.74 -7.40 5.41
CA ASN A 125 18.78 -8.35 5.04
C ASN A 125 20.20 -7.83 5.31
N CYS A 126 20.41 -6.51 5.29
CA CYS A 126 21.72 -5.90 5.52
C CYS A 126 22.07 -5.72 7.01
N SER A 127 21.12 -5.96 7.91
CA SER A 127 21.36 -5.93 9.37
C SER A 127 21.64 -7.31 9.99
N VAL A 128 21.85 -8.32 9.15
CA VAL A 128 22.21 -9.70 9.53
C VAL A 128 23.52 -10.16 8.86
N TRP A 129 24.37 -9.20 8.44
CA TRP A 129 25.76 -9.44 8.04
C TRP A 129 26.68 -8.50 8.81
#